data_AF-A0A962K3U2-F1
#
_entry.id   AF-A0A962K3U2-F1
#
_cell.length_a   1.000
_cell.length_b   1.000
_cell.length_c   1.000
_cell.angle_alpha   90.00
_cell.angle_beta   90.00
_cell.angle_gamma   90.00
#
_symmetry.space_group_name_H-M   'P 1'
#
loop_
_entity.id
_entity.type
_entity.pdbx_description
1 polymer ?
#
loop_
_entity_poly.entity_id
_entity_poly.type
_entity_poly.pdbx_seq_one_letter_code
_entity_poly.pdbx_strand_id
1 'polypeptide(L)'
;MIRLIKTGLGFGKSGLLPAFLFGALFAGPAAAQTDHHHALYLDALAVVEKGEERIALEMERIRRGEVAHFDFLQHQYIELLRHSRALSHPPVFLNTDARADVVASSEALGRAVESLDLVIADFLRAQAELGSALSNTRDIASRWTAGLSDPVEQVQLRQLGNAAAAFSSDNSRENLVALDAAFERVLTSQEGMDWKAELALQQQLIRLNQGGPAEALLRLRELHINALARRVSESYAAAHEESGDTAIEAAGD
;
A
#
# COMPACT_ATOMS: atom_id res chain seq x y z
N MET A 1 46.89 -6.66 9.00
CA MET A 1 47.73 -5.44 9.11
C MET A 1 47.26 -4.43 8.06
N ILE A 2 46.16 -3.71 8.33
CA ILE A 2 45.60 -2.65 7.47
C ILE A 2 45.00 -1.57 8.39
N ARG A 3 45.16 -0.31 7.96
CA ARG A 3 45.32 0.93 8.73
C ARG A 3 44.05 1.50 9.38
N LEU A 4 44.20 2.00 10.61
CA LEU A 4 43.33 2.98 11.27
C LEU A 4 43.32 4.31 10.50
N ILE A 5 42.13 4.87 10.25
CA ILE A 5 41.95 6.27 9.85
C ILE A 5 41.37 7.03 11.04
N LYS A 6 42.17 7.96 11.58
CA LYS A 6 41.83 8.95 12.61
C LYS A 6 41.97 10.33 11.95
N THR A 7 40.87 11.07 11.83
CA THR A 7 40.81 12.52 11.54
C THR A 7 39.35 12.94 11.71
N GLY A 8 38.94 13.99 12.40
CA GLY A 8 39.62 15.05 13.15
C GLY A 8 38.52 16.01 13.63
N LEU A 9 38.49 16.28 14.94
CA LEU A 9 37.63 17.29 15.56
C LEU A 9 38.04 18.69 15.07
N GLY A 10 37.07 19.48 14.61
CA GLY A 10 37.20 20.92 14.40
C GLY A 10 36.15 21.67 15.20
N PHE A 11 36.50 22.10 16.42
CA PHE A 11 35.72 23.05 17.21
C PHE A 11 36.05 24.48 16.74
N GLY A 12 35.11 25.10 16.04
CA GLY A 12 35.17 26.48 15.58
C GLY A 12 34.48 27.44 16.56
N LYS A 13 35.21 28.49 16.93
CA LYS A 13 34.92 29.45 18.00
C LYS A 13 33.79 30.43 17.68
N SER A 14 33.00 30.69 18.71
CA SER A 14 32.51 32.00 19.19
C SER A 14 32.59 33.20 18.23
N GLY A 15 31.43 33.61 17.72
CA GLY A 15 31.16 34.95 17.20
C GLY A 15 29.93 35.53 17.89
N LEU A 16 30.17 36.43 18.84
CA LEU A 16 29.20 37.27 19.54
C LEU A 16 29.14 38.62 18.79
N LEU A 17 27.94 39.11 18.48
CA LEU A 17 27.51 40.50 18.17
C LEU A 17 26.33 40.49 17.16
N PRO A 18 25.55 41.58 17.00
CA PRO A 18 24.77 42.34 17.97
C PRO A 18 23.27 42.30 17.61
N ALA A 19 22.43 42.72 18.57
CA ALA A 19 21.02 43.01 18.37
C ALA A 19 20.79 44.05 17.25
N PHE A 20 19.92 43.71 16.28
CA PHE A 20 19.16 44.68 15.51
C PHE A 20 17.67 44.36 15.65
N LEU A 21 17.01 45.17 16.47
CA LEU A 21 15.59 45.42 16.41
C LEU A 21 15.27 46.02 15.03
N PHE A 22 14.58 45.24 14.19
CA PHE A 22 13.77 45.78 13.10
C PHE A 22 12.36 45.21 13.27
N GLY A 23 11.56 45.92 14.08
CA GLY A 23 10.12 45.76 14.12
C GLY A 23 9.52 46.35 12.86
N ALA A 24 9.57 45.59 11.76
CA ALA A 24 8.66 45.78 10.64
C ALA A 24 7.48 44.84 10.89
N LEU A 25 6.40 45.38 11.45
CA LEU A 25 5.08 44.74 11.40
C LEU A 25 4.68 44.68 9.93
N PHE A 26 5.05 43.59 9.24
CA PHE A 26 4.51 43.24 7.94
C PHE A 26 3.04 42.84 8.11
N ALA A 27 2.16 43.83 8.16
CA ALA A 27 0.74 43.63 7.97
C ALA A 27 0.46 43.44 6.47
N GLY A 28 0.67 42.22 5.99
CA GLY A 28 0.20 41.72 4.70
C GLY A 28 0.77 40.32 4.40
N PRO A 29 0.04 39.39 3.75
CA PRO A 29 -1.36 39.35 3.34
C PRO A 29 -2.07 38.12 3.95
N ALA A 30 -2.74 38.27 5.09
CA ALA A 30 -3.49 37.17 5.72
C ALA A 30 -4.49 36.50 4.73
N ALA A 31 -5.06 37.29 3.82
CA ALA A 31 -5.95 36.83 2.76
C ALA A 31 -5.28 35.89 1.72
N ALA A 32 -4.03 36.14 1.32
CA ALA A 32 -3.37 35.26 0.34
C ALA A 32 -2.95 33.90 0.96
N GLN A 33 -2.73 33.88 2.29
CA GLN A 33 -2.41 32.66 3.03
C GLN A 33 -3.66 31.77 3.23
N THR A 34 -4.84 32.36 3.42
CA THR A 34 -6.10 31.62 3.53
C THR A 34 -6.51 30.97 2.21
N ASP A 35 -6.33 31.66 1.07
CA ASP A 35 -6.63 31.12 -0.26
C ASP A 35 -5.72 29.94 -0.62
N HIS A 36 -4.43 30.03 -0.23
CA HIS A 36 -3.48 28.93 -0.45
C HIS A 36 -3.83 27.69 0.38
N HIS A 37 -4.20 27.86 1.65
CA HIS A 37 -4.59 26.74 2.51
C HIS A 37 -5.86 26.04 2.00
N HIS A 38 -6.85 26.82 1.54
CA HIS A 38 -8.06 26.30 0.91
C HIS A 38 -7.73 25.40 -0.30
N ALA A 39 -6.89 25.87 -1.21
CA ALA A 39 -6.49 25.10 -2.39
C ALA A 39 -5.79 23.77 -2.00
N LEU A 40 -4.84 23.81 -1.06
CA LEU A 40 -4.16 22.61 -0.57
C LEU A 40 -5.12 21.61 0.09
N TYR A 41 -6.16 22.11 0.78
CA TYR A 41 -7.19 21.27 1.38
C TYR A 41 -8.02 20.54 0.31
N LEU A 42 -8.45 21.26 -0.74
CA LEU A 42 -9.15 20.67 -1.88
C LEU A 42 -8.30 19.65 -2.63
N ASP A 43 -7.00 19.93 -2.81
CA ASP A 43 -6.06 18.98 -3.40
C ASP A 43 -5.96 17.70 -2.57
N ALA A 44 -5.92 17.82 -1.24
CA ALA A 44 -5.91 16.67 -0.35
C ALA A 44 -7.20 15.84 -0.46
N LEU A 45 -8.38 16.48 -0.55
CA LEU A 45 -9.65 15.79 -0.80
C LEU A 45 -9.59 14.98 -2.09
N ALA A 46 -9.20 15.62 -3.20
CA ALA A 46 -9.14 14.97 -4.50
C ALA A 46 -8.19 13.76 -4.54
N VAL A 47 -7.11 13.78 -3.76
CA VAL A 47 -6.21 12.63 -3.61
C VAL A 47 -6.87 11.50 -2.81
N VAL A 48 -7.48 11.81 -1.67
CA VAL A 48 -8.07 10.78 -0.79
C VAL A 48 -9.29 10.11 -1.43
N GLU A 49 -10.11 10.85 -2.18
CA GLU A 49 -11.28 10.31 -2.91
C GLU A 49 -10.94 9.21 -3.92
N LYS A 50 -9.70 9.16 -4.40
CA LYS A 50 -9.21 8.15 -5.34
C LYS A 50 -8.24 7.16 -4.70
N GLY A 51 -7.96 7.32 -3.40
CA GLY A 51 -6.93 6.59 -2.69
C GLY A 51 -7.17 5.09 -2.66
N GLU A 52 -8.39 4.67 -2.28
CA GLU A 52 -8.75 3.25 -2.18
C GLU A 52 -8.65 2.54 -3.54
N GLU A 53 -9.10 3.20 -4.62
CA GLU A 53 -9.01 2.66 -5.98
C GLU A 53 -7.56 2.45 -6.42
N ARG A 54 -6.68 3.44 -6.15
CA ARG A 54 -5.25 3.34 -6.45
C ARG A 54 -4.58 2.21 -5.68
N ILE A 55 -4.90 2.06 -4.39
CA ILE A 55 -4.39 0.94 -3.56
C ILE A 55 -4.87 -0.40 -4.12
N ALA A 56 -6.16 -0.53 -4.42
CA ALA A 56 -6.73 -1.76 -4.98
C ALA A 56 -6.08 -2.13 -6.31
N LEU A 57 -5.84 -1.15 -7.18
CA LEU A 57 -5.16 -1.34 -8.45
C LEU A 57 -3.74 -1.88 -8.26
N GLU A 58 -2.94 -1.26 -7.38
CA GLU A 58 -1.57 -1.71 -7.13
C GLU A 58 -1.53 -3.11 -6.49
N MET A 59 -2.44 -3.41 -5.56
CA MET A 59 -2.60 -4.76 -5.00
C MET A 59 -2.95 -5.79 -6.09
N GLU A 60 -3.83 -5.45 -7.03
CA GLU A 60 -4.20 -6.35 -8.13
C GLU A 60 -3.05 -6.56 -9.12
N ARG A 61 -2.26 -5.51 -9.43
CA ARG A 61 -1.06 -5.62 -10.25
C ARG A 61 0.00 -6.52 -9.61
N ILE A 62 0.25 -6.35 -8.31
CA ILE A 62 1.12 -7.23 -7.53
C ILE A 62 0.59 -8.66 -7.58
N ARG A 63 -0.72 -8.84 -7.36
CA ARG A 63 -1.34 -10.14 -7.39
C ARG A 63 -1.03 -10.82 -8.72
N ARG A 64 -1.25 -10.17 -9.85
CA ARG A 64 -1.01 -10.73 -11.19
C ARG A 64 0.47 -10.87 -11.58
N GLY A 65 1.42 -10.55 -10.70
CA GLY A 65 2.84 -10.58 -11.04
C GLY A 65 3.28 -9.53 -12.05
N GLU A 66 2.48 -8.46 -12.25
CA GLU A 66 2.76 -7.39 -13.21
C GLU A 66 3.83 -6.40 -12.70
N VAL A 67 4.27 -6.53 -11.44
CA VAL A 67 5.28 -5.69 -10.81
C VAL A 67 6.31 -6.52 -10.06
N ALA A 68 7.58 -6.10 -10.13
CA ALA A 68 8.69 -6.77 -9.43
C ALA A 68 8.89 -6.24 -8.00
N HIS A 69 8.40 -5.03 -7.70
CA HIS A 69 8.64 -4.33 -6.44
C HIS A 69 7.34 -3.73 -5.90
N PHE A 70 7.25 -3.60 -4.58
CA PHE A 70 6.05 -3.14 -3.86
C PHE A 70 6.07 -1.63 -3.60
N ASP A 71 7.07 -0.91 -4.11
CA ASP A 71 7.30 0.51 -3.85
C ASP A 71 6.12 1.38 -4.26
N PHE A 72 5.43 1.02 -5.35
CA PHE A 72 4.23 1.74 -5.80
C PHE A 72 3.08 1.62 -4.79
N LEU A 73 2.82 0.42 -4.26
CA LEU A 73 1.79 0.23 -3.24
C LEU A 73 2.13 1.01 -1.96
N GLN A 74 3.40 0.96 -1.52
CA GLN A 74 3.87 1.71 -0.36
C GLN A 74 3.74 3.23 -0.58
N HIS A 75 4.12 3.71 -1.76
CA HIS A 75 3.96 5.11 -2.13
C HIS A 75 2.50 5.55 -2.09
N GLN A 76 1.58 4.80 -2.71
CA GLN A 76 0.15 5.11 -2.68
C GLN A 76 -0.38 5.15 -1.24
N TYR A 77 0.05 4.22 -0.38
CA TYR A 77 -0.38 4.19 1.01
C TYR A 77 0.13 5.39 1.80
N ILE A 78 1.41 5.75 1.66
CA ILE A 78 2.00 6.91 2.33
C ILE A 78 1.34 8.21 1.86
N GLU A 79 1.08 8.36 0.56
CA GLU A 79 0.38 9.52 0.01
C GLU A 79 -1.03 9.63 0.59
N LEU A 80 -1.80 8.53 0.60
CA LEU A 80 -3.14 8.49 1.17
C LEU A 80 -3.14 8.84 2.66
N LEU A 81 -2.20 8.29 3.43
CA LEU A 81 -2.03 8.59 4.85
C LEU A 81 -1.65 10.05 5.11
N ARG A 82 -0.78 10.62 4.28
CA ARG A 82 -0.38 12.03 4.38
C ARG A 82 -1.58 12.95 4.15
N HIS A 83 -2.33 12.71 3.07
CA HIS A 83 -3.46 13.56 2.72
C HIS A 83 -4.64 13.38 3.67
N SER A 84 -4.92 12.17 4.15
CA SER A 84 -5.98 11.97 5.16
C SER A 84 -5.69 12.72 6.46
N ARG A 85 -4.42 12.76 6.91
CA ARG A 85 -4.00 13.55 8.07
C ARG A 85 -4.09 15.06 7.85
N ALA A 86 -3.79 15.53 6.64
CA ALA A 86 -3.94 16.94 6.29
C ALA A 86 -5.40 17.41 6.42
N LEU A 87 -6.38 16.55 6.12
CA LEU A 87 -7.81 16.88 6.20
C LEU A 87 -8.31 17.16 7.63
N SER A 88 -7.58 16.72 8.66
CA SER A 88 -7.86 17.07 10.07
C SER A 88 -7.59 18.55 10.40
N HIS A 89 -7.07 19.32 9.45
CA HIS A 89 -6.78 20.75 9.62
C HIS A 89 -7.56 21.59 8.60
N PRO A 90 -8.90 21.67 8.70
CA PRO A 90 -9.70 22.47 7.78
C PRO A 90 -9.35 23.98 7.85
N PRO A 91 -9.64 24.73 6.77
CA PRO A 91 -9.42 26.16 6.71
C PRO A 91 -10.07 26.97 7.82
N VAL A 92 -9.38 28.04 8.25
CA VAL A 92 -9.79 28.84 9.41
C VAL A 92 -10.99 29.75 9.19
N PHE A 93 -11.44 29.92 7.94
CA PHE A 93 -12.61 30.73 7.63
C PHE A 93 -13.93 29.99 7.92
N LEU A 94 -13.90 28.65 8.07
CA LEU A 94 -15.07 27.90 8.47
C LEU A 94 -15.47 28.28 9.89
N ASN A 95 -16.77 28.42 10.11
CA ASN A 95 -17.35 28.62 11.44
C ASN A 95 -17.01 27.43 12.37
N THR A 96 -17.11 27.64 13.68
CA THR A 96 -16.65 26.66 14.69
C THR A 96 -17.37 25.32 14.58
N ASP A 97 -18.68 25.32 14.36
CA ASP A 97 -19.51 24.12 14.35
C ASP A 97 -19.23 23.31 13.08
N ALA A 98 -19.26 23.96 11.92
CA ALA A 98 -18.96 23.32 10.64
C ALA A 98 -17.53 22.77 10.59
N ARG A 99 -16.57 23.48 11.22
CA ARG A 99 -15.20 22.98 11.37
C ARG A 99 -15.14 21.70 12.21
N ALA A 100 -15.89 21.63 13.31
CA ALA A 100 -15.92 20.45 14.17
C ALA A 100 -16.45 19.22 13.41
N ASP A 101 -17.48 19.40 12.59
CA ASP A 101 -18.06 18.33 11.76
C ASP A 101 -17.07 17.82 10.69
N VAL A 102 -16.36 18.73 10.02
CA VAL A 102 -15.31 18.38 9.07
C VAL A 102 -14.16 17.63 9.74
N VAL A 103 -13.73 18.07 10.93
CA VAL A 103 -12.68 17.39 11.71
C VAL A 103 -13.13 15.99 12.12
N ALA A 104 -14.33 15.84 12.68
CA ALA A 104 -14.86 14.55 13.10
C ALA A 104 -14.94 13.55 11.92
N SER A 105 -15.36 14.01 10.74
CA SER A 105 -15.40 13.21 9.52
C SER A 105 -13.99 12.82 9.06
N SER A 106 -13.04 13.75 9.10
CA SER A 106 -11.65 13.55 8.71
C SER A 106 -10.92 12.58 9.64
N GLU A 107 -11.20 12.60 10.94
CA GLU A 107 -10.65 11.63 11.90
C GLU A 107 -11.16 10.21 11.64
N ALA A 108 -12.44 10.06 11.28
CA ALA A 108 -12.99 8.75 10.92
C ALA A 108 -12.28 8.17 9.68
N LEU A 109 -12.08 9.01 8.66
CA LEU A 109 -11.29 8.68 7.48
C LEU A 109 -9.84 8.35 7.83
N GLY A 110 -9.19 9.14 8.70
CA GLY A 110 -7.83 8.91 9.16
C GLY A 110 -7.65 7.54 9.80
N ARG A 111 -8.55 7.14 10.71
CA ARG A 111 -8.52 5.82 11.35
C ARG A 111 -8.70 4.66 10.35
N ALA A 112 -9.58 4.84 9.37
CA ALA A 112 -9.78 3.85 8.31
C ALA A 112 -8.52 3.69 7.44
N VAL A 113 -7.89 4.80 7.06
CA VAL A 113 -6.63 4.81 6.30
C VAL A 113 -5.49 4.20 7.13
N GLU A 114 -5.39 4.48 8.42
CA GLU A 114 -4.37 3.85 9.28
C GLU A 114 -4.54 2.33 9.38
N SER A 115 -5.78 1.84 9.36
CA SER A 115 -6.07 0.41 9.36
C SER A 115 -5.61 -0.33 8.10
N LEU A 116 -5.31 0.39 7.00
CA LEU A 116 -4.75 -0.21 5.79
C LEU A 116 -3.38 -0.85 6.01
N ASP A 117 -2.60 -0.38 6.97
CA ASP A 117 -1.25 -0.92 7.21
C ASP A 117 -1.29 -2.44 7.42
N LEU A 118 -2.23 -2.90 8.25
CA LEU A 118 -2.43 -4.32 8.51
C LEU A 118 -2.94 -5.08 7.29
N VAL A 119 -3.87 -4.49 6.52
CA VAL A 119 -4.40 -5.11 5.30
C VAL A 119 -3.29 -5.29 4.25
N ILE A 120 -2.47 -4.27 4.06
CA ILE A 120 -1.32 -4.29 3.14
C ILE A 120 -0.25 -5.26 3.63
N ALA A 121 0.06 -5.28 4.93
CA ALA A 121 1.04 -6.20 5.50
C ALA A 121 0.62 -7.67 5.33
N ASP A 122 -0.64 -7.99 5.59
CA ASP A 122 -1.18 -9.35 5.40
C ASP A 122 -1.18 -9.74 3.91
N PHE A 123 -1.56 -8.81 3.02
CA PHE A 123 -1.48 -9.02 1.57
C PHE A 123 -0.06 -9.35 1.11
N LEU A 124 0.92 -8.53 1.50
CA LEU A 124 2.32 -8.71 1.11
C LEU A 124 2.92 -9.98 1.69
N ARG A 125 2.55 -10.35 2.93
CA ARG A 125 2.95 -11.62 3.54
C ARG A 125 2.44 -12.81 2.73
N ALA A 126 1.15 -12.85 2.43
CA ALA A 126 0.56 -13.94 1.65
C ALA A 126 1.22 -14.05 0.26
N GLN A 127 1.50 -12.92 -0.40
CA GLN A 127 2.22 -12.91 -1.68
C GLN A 127 3.66 -13.43 -1.58
N ALA A 128 4.39 -13.02 -0.55
CA ALA A 128 5.76 -13.49 -0.34
C ALA A 128 5.81 -15.01 -0.05
N GLU A 129 4.89 -15.51 0.77
CA GLU A 129 4.78 -16.94 1.07
C GLU A 129 4.40 -17.75 -0.17
N LEU A 130 3.43 -17.26 -0.96
CA LEU A 130 3.05 -17.88 -2.23
C LEU A 130 4.24 -17.93 -3.21
N GLY A 131 4.93 -16.81 -3.40
CA GLY A 131 6.09 -16.71 -4.29
C GLY A 131 7.23 -17.64 -3.85
N SER A 132 7.50 -17.71 -2.54
CA SER A 132 8.47 -18.64 -1.96
C SER A 132 8.13 -20.10 -2.26
N ALA A 133 6.88 -20.51 -2.03
CA ALA A 133 6.44 -21.88 -2.27
C ALA A 133 6.51 -22.28 -3.75
N LEU A 134 6.16 -21.35 -4.66
CA LEU A 134 6.28 -21.55 -6.10
C LEU A 134 7.75 -21.65 -6.54
N SER A 135 8.63 -20.81 -6.00
CA SER A 135 10.07 -20.89 -6.26
C SER A 135 10.66 -22.22 -5.79
N ASN A 136 10.36 -22.62 -4.55
CA ASN A 136 10.82 -23.90 -4.00
C ASN A 136 10.33 -25.08 -4.83
N THR A 137 9.07 -25.05 -5.29
CA THR A 137 8.51 -26.08 -6.18
C THR A 137 9.33 -26.22 -7.46
N ARG A 138 9.71 -25.09 -8.08
CA ARG A 138 10.54 -25.08 -9.30
C ARG A 138 11.96 -25.58 -9.05
N ASP A 139 12.56 -25.20 -7.92
CA ASP A 139 13.90 -25.63 -7.54
C ASP A 139 13.95 -27.14 -7.28
N ILE A 140 12.95 -27.68 -6.57
CA ILE A 140 12.82 -29.12 -6.34
C ILE A 140 12.62 -29.83 -7.69
N ALA A 141 11.68 -29.37 -8.52
CA ALA A 141 11.43 -29.97 -9.82
C ALA A 141 12.68 -30.02 -10.70
N SER A 142 13.43 -28.91 -10.80
CA SER A 142 14.66 -28.85 -11.60
C SER A 142 15.78 -29.73 -11.05
N ARG A 143 16.04 -29.68 -9.73
CA ARG A 143 17.10 -30.45 -9.08
C ARG A 143 16.90 -31.95 -9.26
N TRP A 144 15.69 -32.45 -9.07
CA TRP A 144 15.41 -33.89 -9.10
C TRP A 144 15.23 -34.42 -10.52
N THR A 145 14.75 -33.61 -11.47
CA THR A 145 14.67 -34.02 -12.89
C THR A 145 16.00 -34.57 -13.41
N ALA A 146 17.14 -33.97 -13.03
CA ALA A 146 18.46 -34.41 -13.49
C ALA A 146 18.93 -35.75 -12.87
N GLY A 147 18.38 -36.12 -11.71
CA GLY A 147 18.77 -37.34 -10.98
C GLY A 147 17.87 -38.55 -11.22
N LEU A 148 16.71 -38.36 -11.88
CA LEU A 148 15.76 -39.45 -12.13
C LEU A 148 16.18 -40.29 -13.33
N SER A 149 15.99 -41.61 -13.22
CA SER A 149 16.27 -42.57 -14.29
C SER A 149 15.06 -42.78 -15.21
N ASP A 150 13.84 -42.67 -14.68
CA ASP A 150 12.60 -42.82 -15.46
C ASP A 150 12.31 -41.55 -16.30
N PRO A 151 12.27 -41.66 -17.65
CA PRO A 151 11.91 -40.54 -18.51
C PRO A 151 10.51 -39.98 -18.26
N VAL A 152 9.55 -40.81 -17.81
CA VAL A 152 8.18 -40.38 -17.55
C VAL A 152 8.16 -39.43 -16.35
N GLU A 153 8.80 -39.81 -15.24
CA GLU A 153 8.88 -38.96 -14.06
C GLU A 153 9.66 -37.66 -14.33
N GLN A 154 10.73 -37.72 -15.13
CA GLN A 154 11.42 -36.50 -15.58
C GLN A 154 10.49 -35.53 -16.32
N VAL A 155 9.61 -36.04 -17.19
CA VAL A 155 8.63 -35.21 -17.90
C VAL A 155 7.62 -34.62 -16.92
N GLN A 156 7.12 -35.41 -15.97
CA GLN A 156 6.15 -34.94 -14.97
C GLN A 156 6.73 -33.83 -14.07
N LEU A 157 7.97 -33.98 -13.59
CA LEU A 157 8.64 -32.91 -12.82
C LEU A 157 8.85 -31.65 -13.64
N ARG A 158 9.29 -31.76 -14.90
CA ARG A 158 9.40 -30.59 -15.79
C ARG A 158 8.05 -29.89 -15.98
N GLN A 159 6.98 -30.66 -16.15
CA GLN A 159 5.62 -30.10 -16.24
C GLN A 159 5.19 -29.38 -14.95
N LEU A 160 5.51 -29.93 -13.77
CA LEU A 160 5.27 -29.26 -12.50
C LEU A 160 6.02 -27.94 -12.40
N GLY A 161 7.33 -27.93 -12.72
CA GLY A 161 8.12 -26.70 -12.73
C GLY A 161 7.54 -25.64 -13.69
N ASN A 162 7.10 -26.05 -14.88
CA ASN A 162 6.47 -25.16 -15.85
C ASN A 162 5.12 -24.63 -15.36
N ALA A 163 4.28 -25.47 -14.75
CA ALA A 163 2.99 -25.06 -14.20
C ALA A 163 3.17 -24.07 -13.04
N ALA A 164 4.16 -24.30 -12.16
CA ALA A 164 4.49 -23.36 -11.08
C ALA A 164 4.97 -22.01 -11.63
N ALA A 165 5.79 -22.01 -12.69
CA ALA A 165 6.22 -20.79 -13.37
C ALA A 165 5.05 -20.05 -14.04
N ALA A 166 4.14 -20.77 -14.70
CA ALA A 166 2.94 -20.20 -15.31
C ALA A 166 2.04 -19.55 -14.25
N PHE A 167 1.74 -20.25 -13.15
CA PHE A 167 0.92 -19.71 -12.06
C PHE A 167 1.58 -18.53 -11.34
N SER A 168 2.92 -18.53 -11.22
CA SER A 168 3.67 -17.39 -10.68
C SER A 168 3.59 -16.15 -11.57
N SER A 169 3.38 -16.30 -12.87
CA SER A 169 3.31 -15.20 -13.84
C SER A 169 1.87 -14.74 -14.08
N ASP A 170 0.91 -15.65 -13.94
CA ASP A 170 -0.52 -15.40 -13.99
C ASP A 170 -1.22 -16.35 -13.02
N ASN A 171 -1.67 -15.82 -11.89
CA ASN A 171 -2.40 -16.56 -10.87
C ASN A 171 -3.92 -16.61 -11.13
N SER A 172 -4.27 -16.87 -12.38
CA SER A 172 -5.62 -17.23 -12.80
C SER A 172 -6.04 -18.60 -12.25
N ARG A 173 -7.35 -18.81 -12.16
CA ARG A 173 -7.95 -20.09 -11.74
C ARG A 173 -7.54 -21.24 -12.68
N GLU A 174 -7.35 -20.96 -13.96
CA GLU A 174 -6.93 -21.95 -14.95
C GLU A 174 -5.52 -22.47 -14.64
N ASN A 175 -4.56 -21.56 -14.42
CA ASN A 175 -3.20 -21.93 -14.07
C ASN A 175 -3.11 -22.64 -12.71
N LEU A 176 -3.97 -22.28 -11.75
CA LEU A 176 -4.08 -23.02 -10.49
C LEU A 176 -4.51 -24.47 -10.71
N VAL A 177 -5.57 -24.70 -11.49
CA VAL A 177 -6.05 -26.06 -11.79
C VAL A 177 -4.96 -26.87 -12.50
N ALA A 178 -4.23 -26.25 -13.43
CA ALA A 178 -3.11 -26.89 -14.11
C ALA A 178 -1.96 -27.25 -13.15
N LEU A 179 -1.64 -26.36 -12.20
CA LEU A 179 -0.64 -26.57 -11.16
C LEU A 179 -1.04 -27.71 -10.21
N ASP A 180 -2.27 -27.71 -9.71
CA ASP A 180 -2.80 -28.77 -8.86
C ASP A 180 -2.73 -30.13 -9.58
N ALA A 181 -3.15 -30.20 -10.84
CA ALA A 181 -3.07 -31.43 -11.62
C ALA A 181 -1.62 -31.90 -11.83
N ALA A 182 -0.66 -30.99 -11.93
CA ALA A 182 0.76 -31.34 -12.04
C ALA A 182 1.32 -31.88 -10.72
N PHE A 183 0.94 -31.31 -9.58
CA PHE A 183 1.28 -31.87 -8.27
C PHE A 183 0.72 -33.28 -8.09
N GLU A 184 -0.56 -33.50 -8.39
CA GLU A 184 -1.20 -34.82 -8.24
C GLU A 184 -0.47 -35.90 -9.05
N ARG A 185 -0.07 -35.60 -10.30
CA ARG A 185 0.70 -36.55 -11.13
C ARG A 185 2.03 -36.94 -10.49
N VAL A 186 2.75 -35.96 -9.95
CA VAL A 186 4.08 -36.18 -9.34
C VAL A 186 3.96 -36.90 -7.99
N LEU A 187 3.01 -36.48 -7.14
CA LEU A 187 2.85 -37.01 -5.79
C LEU A 187 2.29 -38.45 -5.78
N THR A 188 1.57 -38.86 -6.83
CA THR A 188 1.05 -40.23 -6.97
C THR A 188 2.00 -41.21 -7.67
N SER A 189 3.16 -40.78 -8.16
CA SER A 189 4.15 -41.69 -8.78
C SER A 189 4.80 -42.63 -7.75
N GLN A 190 5.35 -43.76 -8.20
CA GLN A 190 5.88 -44.80 -7.31
C GLN A 190 7.34 -44.60 -6.86
N GLU A 191 8.16 -43.79 -7.56
CA GLU A 191 9.58 -43.63 -7.20
C GLU A 191 9.87 -42.33 -6.41
N GLY A 192 10.90 -42.36 -5.56
CA GLY A 192 11.46 -41.21 -4.83
C GLY A 192 10.66 -40.73 -3.61
N MET A 193 11.12 -41.06 -2.39
CA MET A 193 10.37 -40.77 -1.15
C MET A 193 10.68 -39.42 -0.49
N ASP A 194 11.93 -38.95 -0.51
CA ASP A 194 12.32 -37.88 0.43
C ASP A 194 11.86 -36.47 0.00
N TRP A 195 11.83 -36.17 -1.29
CA TRP A 195 11.44 -34.85 -1.80
C TRP A 195 9.93 -34.67 -1.99
N LYS A 196 9.16 -35.77 -1.99
CA LYS A 196 7.69 -35.72 -2.13
C LYS A 196 7.00 -35.12 -0.92
N ALA A 197 7.50 -35.39 0.28
CA ALA A 197 7.00 -34.76 1.50
C ALA A 197 7.16 -33.23 1.44
N GLU A 198 8.33 -32.77 0.97
CA GLU A 198 8.58 -31.35 0.77
C GLU A 198 7.66 -30.75 -0.30
N LEU A 199 7.47 -31.41 -1.45
CA LEU A 199 6.52 -30.92 -2.46
C LEU A 199 5.07 -30.86 -1.95
N ALA A 200 4.64 -31.84 -1.16
CA ALA A 200 3.31 -31.83 -0.57
C ALA A 200 3.13 -30.62 0.38
N LEU A 201 4.17 -30.30 1.17
CA LEU A 201 4.21 -29.08 1.97
C LEU A 201 4.11 -27.82 1.09
N GLN A 202 4.88 -27.75 0.00
CA GLN A 202 4.81 -26.60 -0.91
C GLN A 202 3.41 -26.44 -1.54
N GLN A 203 2.76 -27.54 -1.95
CA GLN A 203 1.38 -27.52 -2.46
C GLN A 203 0.40 -26.98 -1.39
N GLN A 204 0.55 -27.39 -0.13
CA GLN A 204 -0.28 -26.89 0.96
C GLN A 204 -0.07 -25.39 1.18
N LEU A 205 1.17 -24.91 1.18
CA LEU A 205 1.49 -23.48 1.32
C LEU A 205 0.89 -22.65 0.17
N ILE A 206 0.96 -23.14 -1.07
CA ILE A 206 0.33 -22.51 -2.24
C ILE A 206 -1.19 -22.40 -2.02
N ARG A 207 -1.83 -23.50 -1.62
CA ARG A 207 -3.29 -23.54 -1.40
C ARG A 207 -3.74 -22.62 -0.26
N LEU A 208 -2.94 -22.49 0.79
CA LEU A 208 -3.22 -21.60 1.91
C LEU A 208 -3.11 -20.13 1.49
N ASN A 209 -2.09 -19.79 0.71
CA ASN A 209 -1.75 -18.38 0.43
C ASN A 209 -2.35 -17.81 -0.85
N GLN A 210 -2.85 -18.64 -1.78
CA GLN A 210 -3.50 -18.16 -3.00
C GLN A 210 -4.76 -17.30 -2.76
N GLY A 211 -5.47 -17.52 -1.65
CA GLY A 211 -6.69 -16.80 -1.30
C GLY A 211 -6.45 -15.47 -0.58
N GLY A 212 -5.33 -15.36 0.15
CA GLY A 212 -4.99 -14.18 0.96
C GLY A 212 -5.05 -12.85 0.21
N PRO A 213 -4.51 -12.76 -1.03
CA PRO A 213 -4.61 -11.54 -1.83
C PRO A 213 -6.04 -11.09 -2.12
N ALA A 214 -6.95 -12.02 -2.43
CA ALA A 214 -8.35 -11.71 -2.70
C ALA A 214 -9.09 -11.31 -1.42
N GLU A 215 -8.80 -11.97 -0.29
CA GLU A 215 -9.34 -11.61 1.01
C GLU A 215 -8.90 -10.21 1.46
N ALA A 216 -7.63 -9.85 1.25
CA ALA A 216 -7.14 -8.51 1.56
C ALA A 216 -7.83 -7.41 0.73
N LEU A 217 -8.13 -7.68 -0.55
CA LEU A 217 -8.92 -6.77 -1.40
C LEU A 217 -10.37 -6.61 -0.92
N LEU A 218 -10.96 -7.65 -0.32
CA LEU A 218 -12.28 -7.55 0.32
C LEU A 218 -12.19 -6.69 1.58
N ARG A 219 -11.21 -6.96 2.46
CA ARG A 219 -10.96 -6.18 3.68
C ARG A 219 -10.70 -4.70 3.38
N LEU A 220 -10.00 -4.38 2.29
CA LEU A 220 -9.82 -3.02 1.80
C LEU A 220 -11.17 -2.31 1.56
N ARG A 221 -12.12 -2.98 0.89
CA ARG A 221 -13.46 -2.43 0.60
C ARG A 221 -14.30 -2.25 1.86
N GLU A 222 -14.12 -3.11 2.84
CA GLU A 222 -14.81 -3.05 4.15
C GLU A 222 -14.37 -1.85 4.99
N LEU A 223 -13.21 -1.25 4.72
CA LEU A 223 -12.77 -0.01 5.37
C LEU A 223 -13.55 1.22 4.91
N HIS A 224 -14.29 1.12 3.79
CA HIS A 224 -15.16 2.18 3.26
C HIS A 224 -14.46 3.54 3.10
N ILE A 225 -13.17 3.54 2.73
CA ILE A 225 -12.35 4.76 2.64
C ILE A 225 -12.94 5.73 1.63
N ASN A 226 -13.36 5.25 0.47
CA ASN A 226 -14.01 6.11 -0.54
C ASN A 226 -15.31 6.76 -0.02
N ALA A 227 -16.11 6.03 0.75
CA ALA A 227 -17.34 6.57 1.32
C ALA A 227 -17.06 7.61 2.42
N LEU A 228 -16.04 7.36 3.25
CA LEU A 228 -15.58 8.31 4.25
C LEU A 228 -14.99 9.56 3.62
N ALA A 229 -14.20 9.43 2.56
CA ALA A 229 -13.64 10.55 1.80
C ALA A 229 -14.74 11.46 1.24
N ARG A 230 -15.78 10.86 0.63
CA ARG A 230 -16.96 11.59 0.14
C ARG A 230 -17.68 12.32 1.26
N ARG A 231 -17.87 11.69 2.42
CA ARG A 231 -18.46 12.35 3.58
C ARG A 231 -17.64 13.58 4.02
N VAL A 232 -16.31 13.51 4.02
CA VAL A 232 -15.48 14.69 4.32
C VAL A 232 -15.71 15.79 3.28
N SER A 233 -15.74 15.44 1.99
CA SER A 233 -16.00 16.41 0.91
C SER A 233 -17.39 17.04 1.03
N GLU A 234 -18.42 16.27 1.35
CA GLU A 234 -19.79 16.74 1.56
C GLU A 234 -19.88 17.69 2.76
N SER A 235 -19.33 17.29 3.92
CA SER A 235 -19.26 18.14 5.12
C SER A 235 -18.50 19.44 4.84
N TYR A 236 -17.41 19.37 4.07
CA TYR A 236 -16.62 20.53 3.71
C TYR A 236 -17.37 21.49 2.77
N ALA A 237 -18.06 20.95 1.76
CA ALA A 237 -18.86 21.74 0.82
C ALA A 237 -20.00 22.49 1.54
N ALA A 238 -20.75 21.79 2.41
CA ALA A 238 -21.81 22.40 3.21
C ALA A 238 -21.26 23.53 4.11
N ALA A 239 -20.14 23.28 4.79
CA ALA A 239 -19.47 24.27 5.64
C ALA A 239 -19.04 25.53 4.87
N HIS A 240 -18.59 25.34 3.62
CA HIS A 240 -18.13 26.42 2.76
C HIS A 240 -19.30 27.29 2.26
N GLU A 241 -20.43 26.68 1.90
CA GLU A 241 -21.64 27.40 1.48
C GLU A 241 -22.18 28.31 2.61
N GLU A 242 -22.29 27.79 3.83
CA GLU A 242 -22.73 28.58 5.01
C GLU A 242 -21.79 29.76 5.32
N SER A 243 -20.49 29.58 5.08
CA SER A 243 -19.48 30.62 5.33
C SER A 243 -19.51 31.73 4.25
N GLY A 244 -19.99 31.42 3.04
CA GLY A 244 -20.16 32.39 1.95
C GLY A 244 -21.35 33.33 2.17
N ASP A 245 -22.48 32.79 2.64
CA ASP A 245 -23.70 33.58 2.88
C ASP A 245 -23.51 34.61 4.01
N THR A 246 -22.78 34.26 5.07
CA THR A 246 -22.51 35.16 6.19
C THR A 246 -21.59 36.34 5.84
N ALA A 247 -20.73 36.21 4.83
CA ALA A 247 -19.83 37.27 4.38
C ALA A 247 -20.55 38.37 3.57
N ILE A 248 -21.66 38.02 2.90
CA ILE A 248 -22.45 38.97 2.09
C ILE A 248 -23.34 39.84 2.98
N GLU A 249 -23.91 39.28 4.06
CA GLU A 249 -24.73 40.06 5.00
C GLU A 249 -23.91 41.09 5.78
N ALA A 250 -22.67 40.78 6.16
CA ALA A 250 -21.82 41.69 6.93
C ALA A 250 -21.25 42.88 6.12
N ALA A 251 -21.31 42.84 4.78
CA ALA A 251 -20.82 43.90 3.91
C ALA A 251 -21.92 44.91 3.47
N GLY A 252 -23.17 44.69 3.91
CA GLY A 252 -24.35 45.48 3.51
C GLY A 252 -24.80 46.56 4.49
N ASP A 253 -24.17 46.67 5.66
CA ASP A 253 -24.43 47.69 6.70
C ASP A 253 -23.32 48.76 6.77
#